data_AF-A0A4V2J3K4-F1
#
_entry.id   AF-A0A4V2J3K4-F1
#
_cell.length_a   1.000
_cell.length_b   1.000
_cell.length_c   1.000
_cell.angle_alpha   90.00
_cell.angle_beta   90.00
_cell.angle_gamma   90.00
#
_symmetry.space_group_name_H-M   'P 1'
#
loop_
_entity.id
_entity.type
_entity.pdbx_description
1 polymer ?
#
loop_
_entity_poly.entity_id
_entity_poly.type
_entity_poly.pdbx_seq_one_letter_code
_entity_poly.pdbx_strand_id
1 'polypeptide(L)'
;MARRNKKKAAEHENNERWLITYADLITLLLIFFVIMYSMSKIDVAKYEVIAQVLNFTFQKADSPIPAGQGVVGGANLAKFKENGDKSRSDKMQEDLAEKEKRFADTLEKIQEYIQQNNLETQISATNTPRGIAVTLNDLFLFDLGRADLKQASYPILNKLASLFPTLNTTISIEGHTDNLPLSTGSVYKDNWGLSNERSLSVLRYFIYNAKLDPKKFVSTGYGDTRPVVDNDTPENRAKNRRVEIVLLREG
;
A
#
# COMPACT_ATOMS: atom_id res chain seq x y z
N MET A 1 65.04 63.95 -27.26
CA MET A 1 65.07 62.50 -27.56
C MET A 1 65.87 61.78 -26.50
N ALA A 2 65.30 60.77 -25.83
CA ALA A 2 65.95 59.50 -25.45
C ALA A 2 65.09 58.79 -24.39
N ARG A 3 64.49 57.68 -24.82
CA ARG A 3 63.69 56.74 -24.03
C ARG A 3 64.54 56.05 -22.97
N ARG A 4 63.93 55.73 -21.82
CA ARG A 4 64.33 54.55 -21.05
C ARG A 4 63.09 53.76 -20.60
N ASN A 5 62.83 52.70 -21.36
CA ASN A 5 61.82 51.67 -21.15
C ASN A 5 61.99 51.00 -19.77
N LYS A 6 60.93 50.99 -18.94
CA LYS A 6 60.71 49.93 -17.96
C LYS A 6 59.84 48.85 -18.64
N LYS A 7 60.41 47.64 -18.76
CA LYS A 7 59.74 46.45 -19.28
C LYS A 7 58.48 46.18 -18.47
N LYS A 8 57.32 46.06 -19.12
CA LYS A 8 56.12 45.45 -18.54
C LYS A 8 56.45 43.99 -18.22
N ALA A 9 56.23 43.56 -16.98
CA ALA A 9 56.18 42.15 -16.65
C ALA A 9 55.07 41.52 -17.50
N ALA A 10 55.38 40.41 -18.17
CA ALA A 10 54.35 39.59 -18.78
C ALA A 10 53.54 38.97 -17.64
N GLU A 11 52.31 39.45 -17.45
CA GLU A 11 51.33 38.71 -16.67
C GLU A 11 51.10 37.38 -17.39
N HIS A 12 51.43 36.27 -16.73
CA HIS A 12 50.96 34.96 -17.16
C HIS A 12 49.43 34.98 -17.02
N GLU A 13 48.71 35.17 -18.13
CA GLU A 13 47.28 34.94 -18.19
C GLU A 13 47.00 33.52 -17.67
N ASN A 14 46.31 33.46 -16.54
CA ASN A 14 46.06 32.25 -15.78
C ASN A 14 44.95 31.44 -16.48
N ASN A 15 45.32 30.80 -17.59
CA ASN A 15 44.47 29.96 -18.45
C ASN A 15 44.09 28.62 -17.78
N GLU A 16 44.44 28.41 -16.51
CA GLU A 16 44.14 27.18 -15.75
C GLU A 16 42.97 27.37 -14.76
N ARG A 17 42.37 28.57 -14.69
CA ARG A 17 41.23 28.83 -13.78
C ARG A 17 39.99 27.99 -14.08
N TRP A 18 39.76 27.63 -15.35
CA TRP A 18 38.66 26.72 -15.73
C TRP A 18 38.88 25.30 -15.21
N LEU A 19 40.15 24.90 -15.03
CA LEU A 19 40.52 23.59 -14.49
C LEU A 19 40.10 23.47 -13.01
N ILE A 20 40.12 24.59 -12.27
CA ILE A 20 39.72 24.63 -10.85
C ILE A 20 38.21 24.39 -10.72
N THR A 21 37.40 25.03 -11.57
CA THR A 21 35.93 24.81 -11.58
C THR A 21 35.55 23.41 -12.07
N TYR A 22 36.31 22.87 -13.02
CA TYR A 22 36.13 21.50 -13.49
C TYR A 22 36.49 20.46 -12.42
N ALA A 23 37.59 20.68 -11.70
CA ALA A 23 37.99 19.85 -10.57
C ALA A 23 36.94 19.88 -9.46
N ASP A 24 36.37 21.05 -9.14
CA ASP A 24 35.30 21.19 -8.13
C ASP A 24 34.04 20.42 -8.53
N LEU A 25 33.61 20.52 -9.80
CA LEU A 25 32.47 19.76 -10.33
C LEU A 25 32.69 18.25 -10.24
N ILE A 26 33.88 17.75 -10.57
CA ILE A 26 34.21 16.31 -10.44
C ILE A 26 34.17 15.89 -8.97
N THR A 27 34.70 16.70 -8.05
CA THR A 27 34.67 16.37 -6.63
C THR A 27 33.26 16.40 -6.05
N LEU A 28 32.41 17.32 -6.47
CA LEU A 28 30.99 17.35 -6.09
C LEU A 28 30.25 16.12 -6.62
N LEU A 29 30.53 15.70 -7.86
CA LEU A 29 29.97 14.49 -8.45
C LEU A 29 30.43 13.23 -7.69
N LEU A 30 31.72 13.14 -7.35
CA LEU A 30 32.27 12.04 -6.56
C LEU A 30 31.62 11.97 -5.17
N ILE A 31 31.56 13.10 -4.47
CA ILE A 31 30.92 13.18 -3.14
C ILE A 31 29.44 12.80 -3.24
N PHE A 32 28.74 13.26 -4.28
CA PHE A 32 27.34 12.87 -4.52
C PHE A 32 27.20 11.34 -4.66
N PHE A 33 28.03 10.70 -5.49
CA PHE A 33 28.00 9.24 -5.66
C PHE A 33 28.39 8.48 -4.39
N VAL A 34 29.34 8.97 -3.60
CA VAL A 34 29.72 8.37 -2.30
C VAL A 34 28.57 8.47 -1.29
N ILE A 35 27.88 9.61 -1.22
CA ILE A 35 26.70 9.79 -0.36
C ILE A 35 25.58 8.85 -0.82
N MET A 36 25.29 8.84 -2.12
CA MET A 36 24.25 7.98 -2.70
C MET A 36 24.55 6.49 -2.48
N TYR A 37 25.82 6.09 -2.60
CA TYR A 37 26.27 4.73 -2.28
C TYR A 37 26.09 4.39 -0.79
N SER A 38 26.34 5.34 0.11
CA SER A 38 26.14 5.14 1.54
C SER A 38 24.65 5.00 1.93
N MET A 39 23.75 5.69 1.22
CA MET A 39 22.29 5.55 1.40
C MET A 39 21.72 4.31 0.70
N SER A 40 22.36 3.85 -0.38
CA SER A 40 21.87 2.71 -1.18
C SER A 40 21.98 1.35 -0.47
N LYS A 41 22.67 1.29 0.67
CA LYS A 41 22.71 0.08 1.51
C LYS A 41 22.15 0.40 2.89
N ILE A 42 20.85 0.64 2.94
CA ILE A 42 20.09 0.43 4.17
C ILE A 42 20.20 -1.07 4.48
N ASP A 43 21.03 -1.37 5.47
CA ASP A 43 21.24 -2.72 5.98
C ASP A 43 19.93 -3.22 6.59
N VAL A 44 19.24 -4.15 5.91
CA VAL A 44 17.97 -4.74 6.36
C VAL A 44 18.10 -5.25 7.80
N ALA A 45 19.29 -5.74 8.18
CA ALA A 45 19.58 -6.19 9.53
C ALA A 45 19.48 -5.06 10.58
N LYS A 46 19.86 -3.82 10.25
CA LYS A 46 19.71 -2.68 11.17
C LYS A 46 18.24 -2.30 11.35
N TYR A 47 17.44 -2.38 10.29
CA TYR A 47 16.00 -2.17 10.36
C TYR A 47 15.32 -3.23 11.22
N GLU A 48 15.70 -4.50 11.09
CA GLU A 48 15.21 -5.58 11.95
C GLU A 48 15.58 -5.36 13.42
N VAL A 49 16.83 -4.98 13.72
CA VAL A 49 17.27 -4.67 15.09
C VAL A 49 16.48 -3.49 15.66
N ILE A 50 16.25 -2.43 14.88
CA ILE A 50 15.45 -1.28 15.32
C ILE A 50 13.99 -1.67 15.56
N ALA A 51 13.38 -2.45 14.67
CA ALA A 51 12.02 -2.95 14.84
C ALA A 51 11.90 -3.87 16.07
N GLN A 52 12.91 -4.69 16.33
CA GLN A 52 13.00 -5.54 17.53
C GLN A 52 13.15 -4.71 18.81
N VAL A 53 13.99 -3.67 18.82
CA VAL A 53 14.16 -2.77 19.97
C VAL A 53 12.90 -1.95 20.22
N LEU A 54 12.22 -1.52 19.17
CA LEU A 54 10.98 -0.75 19.27
C LEU A 54 9.86 -1.63 19.85
N ASN A 55 9.67 -2.85 19.33
CA ASN A 55 8.75 -3.84 19.91
C ASN A 55 9.10 -4.19 21.36
N PHE A 56 10.38 -4.39 21.67
CA PHE A 56 10.84 -4.66 23.04
C PHE A 56 10.57 -3.48 23.98
N THR A 57 10.75 -2.24 23.51
CA THR A 57 10.50 -1.03 24.31
C THR A 57 9.00 -0.82 24.56
N PHE A 58 8.15 -1.12 23.57
CA PHE A 58 6.70 -1.10 23.75
C PHE A 58 6.18 -2.21 24.66
N GLN A 59 6.85 -3.37 24.70
CA GLN A 59 6.51 -4.45 25.64
C GLN A 59 7.06 -4.22 27.06
N LYS A 60 8.16 -3.48 27.21
CA LYS A 60 8.79 -3.16 28.49
C LYS A 60 8.33 -1.84 29.11
N ALA A 61 7.60 -1.02 28.35
CA ALA A 61 6.83 0.08 28.91
C ALA A 61 5.67 -0.53 29.71
N ASP A 62 5.89 -0.68 31.02
CA ASP A 62 4.83 -0.90 32.01
C ASP A 62 3.74 0.15 31.76
N SER A 63 2.70 -0.23 31.03
CA SER A 63 1.47 0.55 30.95
C SER A 63 0.85 0.49 32.34
N PRO A 64 0.64 1.63 33.03
CA PRO A 64 0.03 1.66 34.35
C PRO A 64 -1.49 1.36 34.32
N ILE A 65 -1.99 0.75 33.24
CA ILE A 65 -3.39 0.39 33.04
C ILE A 65 -3.53 -1.12 33.24
N PRO A 66 -4.04 -1.59 34.39
CA PRO A 66 -4.35 -3.00 34.56
C PRO A 66 -5.57 -3.35 33.69
N ALA A 67 -5.42 -4.37 32.85
CA ALA A 67 -6.46 -4.98 32.00
C ALA A 67 -6.81 -4.28 30.66
N GLY A 68 -5.81 -4.00 29.83
CA GLY A 68 -5.99 -3.77 28.40
C GLY A 68 -5.06 -4.67 27.59
N GLN A 69 -5.60 -5.70 26.96
CA GLN A 69 -4.89 -6.61 26.08
C GLN A 69 -4.32 -5.83 24.88
N GLY A 70 -3.02 -5.52 24.93
CA GLY A 70 -2.31 -4.80 23.88
C GLY A 70 -2.25 -5.58 22.57
N VAL A 71 -2.40 -4.87 21.46
CA VAL A 71 -2.56 -5.34 20.07
C VAL A 71 -1.23 -5.82 19.46
N VAL A 72 -0.53 -6.73 20.15
CA VAL A 72 0.48 -7.58 19.51
C VAL A 72 0.34 -8.96 20.16
N GLY A 73 -0.15 -9.90 19.35
CA GLY A 73 -0.54 -11.24 19.78
C GLY A 73 0.52 -11.93 20.63
N GLY A 74 0.03 -12.63 21.65
CA GLY A 74 0.84 -13.48 22.51
C GLY A 74 1.59 -14.52 21.68
N ALA A 75 2.86 -14.28 21.46
CA ALA A 75 3.83 -15.29 21.08
C ALA A 75 4.75 -15.48 22.29
N ASN A 76 4.63 -16.64 22.93
CA ASN A 76 5.61 -17.15 23.88
C ASN A 76 7.02 -17.03 23.28
N LEU A 77 7.85 -16.15 23.83
CA LEU A 77 9.28 -16.09 23.52
C LEU A 77 10.07 -16.59 24.73
N ALA A 78 9.98 -17.89 24.97
CA ALA A 78 10.97 -18.60 25.75
C ALA A 78 12.19 -18.88 24.86
N LYS A 79 13.31 -18.24 25.20
CA LYS A 79 14.70 -18.54 24.80
C LYS A 79 15.06 -18.33 23.33
N PHE A 80 15.84 -17.28 23.06
CA PHE A 80 16.90 -17.36 22.07
C PHE A 80 18.23 -16.87 22.64
N LYS A 81 19.15 -17.84 22.79
CA LYS A 81 20.58 -17.61 22.94
C LYS A 81 21.14 -17.16 21.60
N GLU A 82 22.04 -16.20 21.70
CA GLU A 82 22.95 -15.70 20.68
C GLU A 82 23.82 -16.84 20.13
N ASN A 83 23.56 -17.27 18.88
CA ASN A 83 24.55 -17.89 18.00
C ASN A 83 23.99 -17.96 16.57
N GLY A 84 24.86 -17.68 15.60
CA GLY A 84 24.54 -17.34 14.22
C GLY A 84 23.57 -18.29 13.51
N ASP A 85 22.59 -17.71 12.82
CA ASP A 85 21.57 -18.47 12.11
C ASP A 85 21.34 -17.91 10.71
N LYS A 86 22.28 -18.17 9.79
CA LYS A 86 22.04 -18.02 8.33
C LYS A 86 20.84 -18.87 7.88
N SER A 87 20.50 -19.94 8.61
CA SER A 87 19.35 -20.79 8.29
C SER A 87 18.00 -20.12 8.62
N ARG A 88 17.95 -19.10 9.50
CA ARG A 88 16.74 -18.30 9.75
C ARG A 88 16.48 -17.26 8.67
N SER A 89 17.51 -16.61 8.13
CA SER A 89 17.35 -15.66 7.03
C SER A 89 16.88 -16.36 5.76
N ASP A 90 17.41 -17.55 5.47
CA ASP A 90 17.07 -18.31 4.28
C ASP A 90 15.62 -18.83 4.34
N LYS A 91 15.19 -19.36 5.50
CA LYS A 91 13.80 -19.80 5.70
C LYS A 91 12.79 -18.65 5.65
N MET A 92 13.13 -17.49 6.21
CA MET A 92 12.25 -16.31 6.14
C MET A 92 12.11 -15.82 4.69
N GLN A 93 13.20 -15.84 3.90
CA GLN A 93 13.15 -15.49 2.48
C GLN A 93 12.33 -16.50 1.65
N GLU A 94 12.44 -17.79 1.95
CA GLU A 94 11.62 -18.83 1.31
C GLU A 94 10.13 -18.66 1.61
N ASP A 95 9.77 -18.42 2.87
CA ASP A 95 8.38 -18.19 3.29
C ASP A 95 7.77 -16.95 2.62
N LEU A 96 8.54 -15.86 2.52
CA LEU A 96 8.12 -14.64 1.83
C LEU A 96 7.94 -14.86 0.32
N ALA A 97 8.86 -15.60 -0.30
CA ALA A 97 8.76 -15.93 -1.72
C ALA A 97 7.55 -16.82 -2.03
N GLU A 98 7.25 -17.79 -1.16
CA GLU A 98 6.06 -18.64 -1.32
C GLU A 98 4.76 -17.83 -1.15
N LYS A 99 4.70 -16.92 -0.18
CA LYS A 99 3.58 -16.00 -0.01
C LYS A 99 3.37 -15.13 -1.25
N GLU A 100 4.42 -14.52 -1.79
CA GLU A 100 4.30 -13.65 -2.96
C GLU A 100 3.85 -14.44 -4.20
N LYS A 101 4.34 -15.66 -4.37
CA LYS A 101 3.85 -16.55 -5.43
C LYS A 101 2.35 -16.86 -5.28
N ARG A 102 1.87 -17.14 -4.06
CA ARG A 102 0.44 -17.35 -3.80
C ARG A 102 -0.40 -16.12 -4.13
N PHE A 103 0.10 -14.91 -3.86
CA PHE A 103 -0.56 -13.68 -4.29
C PHE A 103 -0.60 -13.57 -5.82
N ALA A 104 0.52 -13.82 -6.51
CA ALA A 104 0.54 -13.79 -7.97
C ALA A 104 -0.46 -14.78 -8.59
N ASP A 105 -0.47 -16.04 -8.13
CA ASP A 105 -1.40 -17.08 -8.59
C ASP A 105 -2.87 -16.69 -8.31
N THR A 106 -3.12 -16.01 -7.19
CA THR A 106 -4.47 -15.54 -6.83
C THR A 106 -4.92 -14.40 -7.74
N LEU A 107 -4.04 -13.44 -8.01
CA LEU A 107 -4.31 -12.33 -8.92
C LEU A 107 -4.65 -12.86 -10.33
N GLU A 108 -3.86 -13.80 -10.84
CA GLU A 108 -4.09 -14.44 -12.13
C GLU A 108 -5.46 -15.10 -12.19
N LYS A 109 -5.81 -15.93 -11.19
CA LYS A 109 -7.14 -16.57 -11.12
C LYS A 109 -8.31 -15.59 -11.09
N ILE A 110 -8.12 -14.42 -10.46
CA ILE A 110 -9.15 -13.37 -10.43
C ILE A 110 -9.26 -12.72 -11.81
N GLN A 111 -8.13 -12.39 -12.44
CA GLN A 111 -8.10 -11.78 -13.76
C GLN A 111 -8.68 -12.71 -14.84
N GLU A 112 -8.34 -14.00 -14.82
CA GLU A 112 -8.93 -15.01 -15.70
C GLU A 112 -10.45 -15.08 -15.53
N TYR A 113 -10.94 -15.09 -14.28
CA TYR A 113 -12.37 -15.11 -14.02
C TYR A 113 -13.08 -13.86 -14.56
N ILE A 114 -12.46 -12.68 -14.40
CA ILE A 114 -13.00 -11.42 -14.92
C ILE A 114 -13.11 -11.48 -16.45
N GLN A 115 -12.08 -11.97 -17.13
CA GLN A 115 -12.06 -12.10 -18.61
C GLN A 115 -13.08 -13.12 -19.10
N GLN A 116 -13.11 -14.32 -18.52
CA GLN A 116 -14.01 -15.41 -18.92
C GLN A 116 -15.49 -15.06 -18.76
N ASN A 117 -15.83 -14.15 -17.84
CA ASN A 117 -17.20 -13.72 -17.58
C ASN A 117 -17.50 -12.32 -18.16
N ASN A 118 -16.59 -11.74 -18.96
CA ASN A 118 -16.74 -10.42 -19.58
C ASN A 118 -17.03 -9.28 -18.56
N LEU A 119 -16.41 -9.34 -17.38
CA LEU A 119 -16.63 -8.40 -16.28
C LEU A 119 -15.65 -7.21 -16.27
N GLU A 120 -14.81 -7.08 -17.29
CA GLU A 120 -13.68 -6.13 -17.35
C GLU A 120 -14.11 -4.65 -17.26
N THR A 121 -15.35 -4.36 -17.66
CA THR A 121 -15.94 -3.01 -17.57
C THR A 121 -16.39 -2.65 -16.16
N GLN A 122 -16.62 -3.65 -15.30
CA GLN A 122 -17.21 -3.50 -13.98
C GLN A 122 -16.21 -3.80 -12.87
N ILE A 123 -15.21 -4.63 -13.15
CA ILE A 123 -14.31 -5.20 -12.16
C ILE A 123 -12.89 -5.19 -12.69
N SER A 124 -11.94 -4.78 -11.85
CA SER A 124 -10.52 -4.89 -12.11
C SER A 124 -9.79 -5.46 -10.90
N ALA A 125 -8.67 -6.12 -11.14
CA ALA A 125 -7.80 -6.64 -10.09
C ALA A 125 -6.35 -6.27 -10.40
N THR A 126 -5.68 -5.66 -9.42
CA THR A 126 -4.31 -5.15 -9.56
C THR A 126 -3.46 -5.50 -8.34
N ASN A 127 -2.15 -5.67 -8.55
CA ASN A 127 -1.19 -5.76 -7.45
C ASN A 127 -0.83 -4.35 -6.97
N THR A 128 -0.87 -4.15 -5.67
CA THR A 128 -0.50 -2.88 -5.02
C THR A 128 0.54 -3.14 -3.92
N PRO A 129 1.23 -2.12 -3.40
CA PRO A 129 2.14 -2.30 -2.27
C PRO A 129 1.43 -2.89 -1.03
N ARG A 130 0.16 -2.57 -0.84
CA ARG A 130 -0.69 -3.09 0.26
C ARG A 130 -1.11 -4.54 0.05
N GLY A 131 -1.01 -5.08 -1.16
CA GLY A 131 -1.47 -6.43 -1.53
C GLY A 131 -2.34 -6.39 -2.81
N ILE A 132 -3.25 -7.34 -2.99
CA ILE A 132 -4.11 -7.39 -4.19
C ILE A 132 -5.35 -6.52 -3.95
N ALA A 133 -5.58 -5.53 -4.81
CA ALA A 133 -6.81 -4.74 -4.80
C ALA A 133 -7.76 -5.23 -5.90
N VAL A 134 -8.93 -5.70 -5.51
CA VAL A 134 -10.04 -5.99 -6.42
C VAL A 134 -11.01 -4.81 -6.35
N THR A 135 -11.09 -4.04 -7.42
CA THR A 135 -11.96 -2.87 -7.52
C THR A 135 -13.25 -3.23 -8.25
N LEU A 136 -14.39 -2.99 -7.60
CA LEU A 136 -15.72 -3.22 -8.16
C LEU A 136 -16.43 -1.87 -8.33
N ASN A 137 -16.94 -1.61 -9.53
CA ASN A 137 -17.71 -0.40 -9.80
C ASN A 137 -18.99 -0.38 -8.96
N ASP A 138 -19.31 0.80 -8.42
CA ASP A 138 -20.51 1.01 -7.61
C ASP A 138 -21.81 0.61 -8.31
N LEU A 139 -21.97 0.94 -9.59
CA LEU A 139 -23.21 0.68 -10.35
C LEU A 139 -23.47 -0.83 -10.59
N PHE A 140 -22.40 -1.62 -10.54
CA PHE A 140 -22.50 -3.07 -10.62
C PHE A 140 -22.96 -3.67 -9.27
N LEU A 141 -22.49 -3.11 -8.16
CA LEU A 141 -22.80 -3.58 -6.81
C LEU A 141 -24.13 -3.07 -6.26
N PHE A 142 -24.47 -1.81 -6.54
CA PHE A 142 -25.54 -1.09 -5.87
C PHE A 142 -26.35 -0.24 -6.87
N ASP A 143 -27.57 0.09 -6.47
CA ASP A 143 -28.32 1.15 -7.14
C ASP A 143 -27.91 2.53 -6.60
N LEU A 144 -28.24 3.59 -7.35
CA LEU A 144 -27.82 4.96 -7.02
C LEU A 144 -28.29 5.37 -5.62
N GLY A 145 -27.35 5.82 -4.79
CA GLY A 145 -27.62 6.26 -3.41
C GLY A 145 -28.03 5.15 -2.44
N ARG A 146 -27.95 3.88 -2.86
CA ARG A 146 -28.23 2.71 -2.01
C ARG A 146 -26.96 1.94 -1.65
N ALA A 147 -27.10 1.10 -0.62
CA ALA A 147 -26.07 0.17 -0.17
C ALA A 147 -26.53 -1.30 -0.21
N ASP A 148 -27.76 -1.58 -0.64
CA ASP A 148 -28.23 -2.96 -0.83
C ASP A 148 -27.56 -3.59 -2.05
N LEU A 149 -26.92 -4.74 -1.86
CA LEU A 149 -26.22 -5.44 -2.94
C LEU A 149 -27.21 -5.99 -3.98
N LYS A 150 -26.92 -5.71 -5.25
CA LYS A 150 -27.64 -6.24 -6.40
C LYS A 150 -27.36 -7.72 -6.54
N GLN A 151 -28.39 -8.51 -6.85
CA GLN A 151 -28.26 -9.97 -7.06
C GLN A 151 -27.26 -10.31 -8.17
N ALA A 152 -27.14 -9.47 -9.20
CA ALA A 152 -26.17 -9.63 -10.28
C ALA A 152 -24.70 -9.62 -9.79
N SER A 153 -24.41 -9.04 -8.62
CA SER A 153 -23.07 -9.02 -8.02
C SER A 153 -22.70 -10.32 -7.29
N TYR A 154 -23.68 -11.14 -6.92
CA TYR A 154 -23.45 -12.32 -6.08
C TYR A 154 -22.49 -13.36 -6.68
N PRO A 155 -22.52 -13.65 -8.00
CA PRO A 155 -21.58 -14.61 -8.59
C PRO A 155 -20.11 -14.25 -8.37
N ILE A 156 -19.71 -12.98 -8.58
CA ILE A 156 -18.32 -12.58 -8.33
C ILE A 156 -18.01 -12.56 -6.84
N LEU A 157 -18.93 -12.11 -5.99
CA LEU A 157 -18.72 -12.13 -4.55
C LEU A 157 -18.53 -13.58 -4.05
N ASN A 158 -19.29 -14.54 -4.58
CA ASN A 158 -19.09 -15.96 -4.29
C ASN A 158 -17.74 -16.47 -4.79
N LYS A 159 -17.31 -16.05 -5.99
CA LYS A 159 -15.99 -16.40 -6.50
C LYS A 159 -14.88 -15.88 -5.59
N LEU A 160 -14.92 -14.60 -5.19
CA LEU A 160 -13.94 -14.02 -4.27
C LEU A 160 -13.97 -14.72 -2.90
N ALA A 161 -15.17 -14.99 -2.38
CA ALA A 161 -15.36 -15.72 -1.12
C ALA A 161 -14.71 -17.12 -1.15
N SER A 162 -14.73 -17.81 -2.30
CA SER A 162 -14.08 -19.12 -2.44
C SER A 162 -12.55 -19.07 -2.37
N LEU A 163 -11.93 -17.92 -2.65
CA LEU A 163 -10.48 -17.74 -2.63
C LEU A 163 -9.97 -17.42 -1.22
N PHE A 164 -10.74 -16.68 -0.42
CA PHE A 164 -10.33 -16.21 0.91
C PHE A 164 -9.91 -17.30 1.92
N PRO A 165 -10.53 -18.50 1.98
CA PRO A 165 -10.07 -19.55 2.88
C PRO A 165 -8.66 -20.05 2.57
N THR A 166 -8.25 -20.03 1.31
CA THR A 166 -6.92 -20.47 0.87
C THR A 166 -5.80 -19.49 1.23
N LEU A 167 -6.19 -18.29 1.67
CA LEU A 167 -5.31 -17.17 1.96
C LEU A 167 -5.31 -16.92 3.47
N ASN A 168 -4.13 -16.95 4.06
CA ASN A 168 -3.92 -16.58 5.46
C ASN A 168 -3.57 -15.09 5.55
N THR A 169 -4.52 -14.23 5.16
CA THR A 169 -4.38 -12.78 5.26
C THR A 169 -5.69 -12.13 5.67
N THR A 170 -5.57 -10.94 6.24
CA THR A 170 -6.66 -10.01 6.49
C THR A 170 -7.16 -9.37 5.19
N ILE A 171 -8.48 -9.24 5.06
CA ILE A 171 -9.18 -8.68 3.91
C ILE A 171 -9.80 -7.34 4.32
N SER A 172 -9.37 -6.26 3.68
CA SER A 172 -9.92 -4.91 3.88
C SER A 172 -10.99 -4.65 2.83
N ILE A 173 -12.18 -4.21 3.25
CA ILE A 173 -13.28 -3.82 2.38
C ILE A 173 -13.47 -2.31 2.49
N GLU A 174 -13.20 -1.60 1.41
CA GLU A 174 -13.04 -0.15 1.39
C GLU A 174 -14.10 0.48 0.47
N GLY A 175 -15.02 1.24 1.05
CA GLY A 175 -16.06 1.94 0.30
C GLY A 175 -15.62 3.35 -0.08
N HIS A 176 -15.90 3.76 -1.32
CA HIS A 176 -15.59 5.09 -1.82
C HIS A 176 -16.76 5.70 -2.60
N THR A 177 -16.84 7.03 -2.59
CA THR A 177 -17.81 7.82 -3.35
C THR A 177 -17.09 8.80 -4.27
N ASP A 178 -17.86 9.51 -5.11
CA ASP A 178 -17.41 10.76 -5.70
C ASP A 178 -17.62 11.92 -4.72
N ASN A 179 -17.25 13.12 -5.14
CA ASN A 179 -17.34 14.36 -4.34
C ASN A 179 -18.72 15.04 -4.40
N LEU A 180 -19.72 14.44 -5.06
CA LEU A 180 -21.03 15.08 -5.14
C LEU A 180 -21.75 14.93 -3.80
N PRO A 181 -22.45 15.98 -3.35
CA PRO A 181 -23.30 15.87 -2.19
C PRO A 181 -24.46 14.90 -2.49
N LEU A 182 -24.90 14.18 -1.46
CA LEU A 182 -26.03 13.27 -1.57
C LEU A 182 -27.32 14.03 -1.87
N SER A 183 -28.20 13.43 -2.66
CA SER A 183 -29.46 14.05 -3.07
C SER A 183 -30.39 14.30 -1.88
N THR A 184 -31.25 15.32 -2.01
CA THR A 184 -32.33 15.61 -1.06
C THR A 184 -33.24 14.38 -0.91
N GLY A 185 -33.30 13.82 0.30
CA GLY A 185 -34.02 12.58 0.60
C GLY A 185 -33.15 11.33 0.71
N SER A 186 -31.83 11.46 0.60
CA SER A 186 -30.88 10.40 0.96
C SER A 186 -31.11 9.92 2.40
N VAL A 187 -31.04 8.60 2.60
CA VAL A 187 -31.08 7.97 3.94
C VAL A 187 -29.79 8.25 4.70
N TYR A 188 -28.69 8.53 3.99
CA TYR A 188 -27.39 8.86 4.55
C TYR A 188 -27.19 10.36 4.64
N LYS A 189 -26.55 10.81 5.73
CA LYS A 189 -26.24 12.21 5.99
C LYS A 189 -25.18 12.77 5.04
N ASP A 190 -24.17 11.97 4.72
CA ASP A 190 -23.01 12.35 3.91
C ASP A 190 -22.37 11.13 3.24
N ASN A 191 -21.34 11.40 2.43
CA ASN A 191 -20.57 10.38 1.72
C ASN A 191 -19.82 9.41 2.65
N TRP A 192 -19.52 9.82 3.89
CA TRP A 192 -18.96 8.92 4.89
C TRP A 192 -19.97 7.86 5.31
N GLY A 193 -21.22 8.26 5.57
CA GLY A 193 -22.30 7.32 5.87
C GLY A 193 -22.53 6.32 4.74
N LEU A 194 -22.65 6.80 3.50
CA LEU A 194 -22.90 5.94 2.33
C LEU A 194 -21.75 4.95 2.07
N SER A 195 -20.50 5.43 2.06
CA SER A 195 -19.34 4.58 1.81
C SER A 195 -19.15 3.50 2.89
N ASN A 196 -19.38 3.84 4.16
CA ASN A 196 -19.33 2.86 5.24
C ASN A 196 -20.44 1.81 5.11
N GLU A 197 -21.69 2.21 4.81
CA GLU A 197 -22.76 1.22 4.68
C GLU A 197 -22.56 0.29 3.48
N ARG A 198 -21.98 0.78 2.39
CA ARG A 198 -21.61 -0.05 1.22
C ARG A 198 -20.52 -1.06 1.56
N SER A 199 -19.47 -0.65 2.24
CA SER A 199 -18.41 -1.58 2.66
C SER A 199 -18.94 -2.60 3.67
N LEU A 200 -19.81 -2.18 4.60
CA LEU A 200 -20.49 -3.09 5.52
C LEU A 200 -21.42 -4.06 4.81
N SER A 201 -22.11 -3.66 3.76
CA SER A 201 -23.01 -4.55 3.01
C SER A 201 -22.25 -5.69 2.33
N VAL A 202 -21.09 -5.38 1.74
CA VAL A 202 -20.16 -6.39 1.20
C VAL A 202 -19.59 -7.29 2.31
N LEU A 203 -19.20 -6.71 3.45
CA LEU A 203 -18.75 -7.48 4.61
C LEU A 203 -19.82 -8.47 5.11
N ARG A 204 -21.06 -8.00 5.28
CA ARG A 204 -22.20 -8.80 5.74
C ARG A 204 -22.50 -9.93 4.77
N TYR A 205 -22.36 -9.70 3.47
CA TYR A 205 -22.48 -10.75 2.47
C TYR A 205 -21.45 -11.87 2.73
N PHE A 206 -20.18 -11.53 2.91
CA PHE A 206 -19.14 -12.54 3.16
C PHE A 206 -19.35 -13.32 4.48
N ILE A 207 -19.77 -12.64 5.54
CA ILE A 207 -20.00 -13.28 6.84
C ILE A 207 -21.28 -14.14 6.81
N TYR A 208 -22.40 -13.58 6.38
CA TYR A 208 -23.70 -14.21 6.56
C TYR A 208 -24.11 -15.12 5.40
N ASN A 209 -23.76 -14.77 4.16
CA ASN A 209 -24.08 -15.57 2.98
C ASN A 209 -22.97 -16.58 2.69
N ALA A 210 -21.71 -16.14 2.66
CA ALA A 210 -20.57 -17.02 2.37
C ALA A 210 -19.99 -17.75 3.60
N LYS A 211 -20.49 -17.46 4.81
CA LYS A 211 -20.12 -18.14 6.07
C LYS A 211 -18.63 -18.06 6.41
N LEU A 212 -17.99 -16.93 6.11
CA LEU A 212 -16.57 -16.71 6.39
C LEU A 212 -16.36 -16.15 7.81
N ASP A 213 -15.19 -16.43 8.38
CA ASP A 213 -14.81 -15.97 9.72
C ASP A 213 -14.73 -14.43 9.76
N PRO A 214 -15.55 -13.75 10.60
CA PRO A 214 -15.50 -12.30 10.75
C PRO A 214 -14.11 -11.76 11.09
N LYS A 215 -13.26 -12.55 11.77
CA LYS A 215 -11.90 -12.12 12.16
C LYS A 215 -10.97 -11.89 10.98
N LYS A 216 -11.29 -12.41 9.79
CA LYS A 216 -10.51 -12.18 8.57
C LYS A 216 -10.75 -10.81 7.95
N PHE A 217 -11.76 -10.06 8.38
CA PHE A 217 -12.21 -8.88 7.67
C PHE A 217 -12.07 -7.60 8.47
N VAL A 218 -11.75 -6.53 7.75
CA VAL A 218 -11.87 -5.15 8.19
C VAL A 218 -12.74 -4.43 7.16
N SER A 219 -13.58 -3.50 7.63
CA SER A 219 -14.41 -2.68 6.77
C SER A 219 -14.17 -1.21 7.08
N THR A 220 -14.05 -0.38 6.04
CA THR A 220 -13.83 1.05 6.16
C THR A 220 -14.56 1.79 5.04
N GLY A 221 -15.14 2.95 5.34
CA GLY A 221 -15.64 3.89 4.34
C GLY A 221 -14.74 5.12 4.30
N TYR A 222 -14.29 5.52 3.11
CA TYR A 222 -13.42 6.68 2.91
C TYR A 222 -14.15 7.91 2.36
N GLY A 223 -15.45 7.80 2.08
CA GLY A 223 -16.19 8.82 1.35
C GLY A 223 -15.48 9.18 0.04
N ASP A 224 -15.30 10.47 -0.17
CA ASP A 224 -14.69 11.10 -1.34
C ASP A 224 -13.20 11.46 -1.15
N THR A 225 -12.61 11.12 0.00
CA THR A 225 -11.26 11.56 0.40
C THR A 225 -10.11 10.82 -0.28
N ARG A 226 -10.41 9.72 -0.98
CA ARG A 226 -9.42 8.90 -1.70
C ARG A 226 -9.85 8.66 -3.16
N PRO A 227 -9.88 9.73 -4.00
CA PRO A 227 -10.17 9.58 -5.41
C PRO A 227 -9.01 8.87 -6.14
N VAL A 228 -9.33 8.03 -7.12
CA VAL A 228 -8.34 7.41 -8.04
C VAL A 228 -8.05 8.35 -9.21
N VAL A 229 -9.05 9.14 -9.59
CA VAL A 229 -9.00 10.13 -10.67
C VAL A 229 -9.69 11.41 -10.23
N ASP A 230 -9.40 12.54 -10.87
CA ASP A 230 -10.01 13.81 -10.51
C ASP A 230 -11.54 13.78 -10.67
N ASN A 231 -12.29 14.44 -9.78
CA ASN A 231 -13.76 14.44 -9.81
C ASN A 231 -14.37 15.46 -10.81
N ASP A 232 -13.66 15.77 -11.88
CA ASP A 232 -14.02 16.80 -12.86
C ASP A 232 -15.16 16.37 -13.80
N THR A 233 -15.13 15.12 -14.27
CA THR A 233 -16.03 14.57 -15.28
C THR A 233 -16.98 13.52 -14.70
N PRO A 234 -18.19 13.32 -15.27
CA PRO A 234 -19.08 12.23 -14.87
C PRO A 234 -18.42 10.86 -14.94
N GLU A 235 -17.57 10.64 -15.95
CA GLU A 235 -16.84 9.39 -16.19
C GLU A 235 -15.81 9.14 -15.08
N ASN A 236 -15.05 10.17 -14.70
CA ASN A 236 -14.08 10.03 -13.62
C ASN A 236 -14.76 9.84 -12.25
N ARG A 237 -15.86 10.56 -11.99
CA ARG A 237 -16.68 10.33 -10.80
C ARG A 237 -17.20 8.89 -10.74
N ALA A 238 -17.60 8.31 -11.87
CA ALA A 238 -18.02 6.92 -11.94
C ALA A 238 -16.90 5.92 -11.61
N LYS A 239 -15.63 6.25 -11.89
CA LYS A 239 -14.48 5.44 -11.45
C LYS A 239 -14.22 5.57 -9.96
N ASN A 240 -14.45 6.75 -9.38
CA ASN A 240 -14.26 6.99 -7.95
C ASN A 240 -15.33 6.32 -7.07
N ARG A 241 -16.56 6.22 -7.57
CA ARG A 241 -17.63 5.41 -6.95
C ARG A 241 -17.31 3.93 -7.12
N ARG A 242 -16.75 3.32 -6.08
CA ARG A 242 -16.30 1.92 -6.11
C ARG A 242 -16.24 1.32 -4.72
N VAL A 243 -16.16 0.00 -4.67
CA VAL A 243 -15.71 -0.74 -3.49
C VAL A 243 -14.43 -1.47 -3.85
N GLU A 244 -13.41 -1.32 -3.01
CA GLU A 244 -12.15 -2.06 -3.12
C GLU A 244 -12.13 -3.17 -2.08
N ILE A 245 -11.84 -4.39 -2.52
CA ILE A 245 -11.57 -5.53 -1.64
C ILE A 245 -10.07 -5.80 -1.73
N VAL A 246 -9.35 -5.45 -0.67
CA VAL A 246 -7.90 -5.51 -0.62
C VAL A 246 -7.47 -6.70 0.23
N LEU A 247 -6.78 -7.65 -0.39
CA LEU A 247 -6.14 -8.76 0.30
C LEU A 247 -4.78 -8.26 0.78
N LEU A 248 -4.63 -8.05 2.09
CA LEU A 248 -3.47 -7.35 2.62
C LEU A 248 -2.20 -8.20 2.52
N ARG A 249 -1.08 -7.60 2.19
CA ARG A 249 0.24 -8.23 2.32
C ARG A 249 0.63 -8.06 3.79
N GLU A 250 0.56 -9.13 4.56
CA GLU A 250 1.08 -9.12 5.93
C GLU A 250 2.61 -8.98 5.86
N GLY A 251 3.13 -7.92 6.49
CA GLY A 251 4.56 -7.61 6.54
C GLY A 251 5.30 -8.38 7.62
#